data_AF-A0A9N9FG90-F1
#
_entry.id   AF-A0A9N9FG90-F1
#
_cell.length_a   1.000
_cell.length_b   1.000
_cell.length_c   1.000
_cell.angle_alpha   90.00
_cell.angle_beta   90.00
_cell.angle_gamma   90.00
#
_symmetry.space_group_name_H-M   'P 1'
#
loop_
_entity.id
_entity.type
_entity.pdbx_description
1 polymer ?
#
loop_
_entity_poly.entity_id
_entity_poly.type
_entity_poly.pdbx_seq_one_letter_code
_entity_poly.pdbx_strand_id
1 'polypeptide(L)'
;MQDHQTLKHYEITNDTTIYLTLRVRGGSVTIYILDLDLLDPHFDYDFTNMKSSGETYMRGNFKYNRPYGWRRIALKVLNKFDDNGWLGVKKRVTNLESVEGEWIVSYHGTANFNANSIADDGYLLNKGKRFVFGRGIYSTPNIEVAASYAEEFYYEGETNKVVFQNRVKPIAFKIVSDGSIFVTDNDRDIRPYGLCIQKV
;
A
#
# COMPACT_ATOMS: atom_id res chain seq x y z
N MET A 1 15.72 26.23 -7.57
CA MET A 1 17.08 26.36 -7.02
C MET A 1 17.43 27.84 -6.99
N GLN A 2 17.97 28.32 -5.89
CA GLN A 2 18.24 29.75 -5.63
C GLN A 2 19.74 30.05 -5.47
N ASP A 3 20.61 29.06 -5.67
CA ASP A 3 22.03 29.10 -5.30
C ASP A 3 22.98 29.08 -6.50
N HIS A 4 22.52 29.35 -7.72
CA HIS A 4 23.35 29.56 -8.93
C HIS A 4 24.50 28.56 -9.18
N GLN A 5 24.51 27.40 -8.53
CA GLN A 5 25.57 26.41 -8.68
C GLN A 5 25.33 25.57 -9.94
N THR A 6 26.43 25.15 -10.57
CA THR A 6 26.38 24.31 -11.78
C THR A 6 26.06 22.85 -11.41
N LEU A 7 25.50 22.07 -12.33
CA LEU A 7 25.26 20.62 -12.13
C LEU A 7 26.56 19.86 -11.76
N LYS A 8 27.71 20.30 -12.29
CA LYS A 8 29.03 19.76 -11.95
C LYS A 8 29.42 20.00 -10.49
N HIS A 9 28.94 21.07 -9.87
CA HIS A 9 29.18 21.35 -8.44
C HIS A 9 28.53 20.30 -7.53
N TYR A 10 27.41 19.71 -7.96
CA TYR A 10 26.73 18.62 -7.27
C TYR A 10 27.12 17.24 -7.79
N GLU A 11 28.21 17.15 -8.56
CA GLU A 11 28.73 15.87 -9.09
C GLU A 11 27.74 15.10 -9.97
N ILE A 12 26.76 15.79 -10.57
CA ILE A 12 25.80 15.19 -11.50
C ILE A 12 26.49 14.96 -12.84
N THR A 13 26.56 13.69 -13.26
CA THR A 13 27.17 13.23 -14.52
C THR A 13 26.13 12.66 -15.49
N ASN A 14 26.54 12.28 -16.70
CA ASN A 14 25.64 11.84 -17.79
C ASN A 14 24.79 10.59 -17.46
N ASP A 15 25.07 9.89 -16.37
CA ASP A 15 24.33 8.69 -15.94
C ASP A 15 23.71 8.84 -14.54
N THR A 16 23.63 10.07 -14.03
CA THR A 16 23.07 10.34 -12.69
C THR A 16 21.54 10.44 -12.74
N THR A 17 20.86 9.57 -11.99
CA THR A 17 19.41 9.67 -11.78
C THR A 17 19.09 10.82 -10.83
N ILE A 18 18.30 11.80 -11.29
CA ILE A 18 17.87 12.95 -10.50
C ILE A 18 16.41 12.75 -10.09
N TYR A 19 16.14 12.71 -8.79
CA TYR A 19 14.78 12.70 -8.26
C TYR A 19 14.27 14.13 -8.06
N LEU A 20 13.32 14.55 -8.88
CA LEU A 20 12.74 15.88 -8.83
C LEU A 20 11.45 15.87 -8.00
N THR A 21 11.46 16.47 -6.82
CA THR A 21 10.22 16.73 -6.05
C THR A 21 9.67 18.11 -6.38
N LEU A 22 8.61 18.18 -7.18
CA LEU A 22 7.89 19.42 -7.47
C LEU A 22 6.95 19.77 -6.30
N ARG A 23 7.26 20.84 -5.56
CA ARG A 23 6.33 21.47 -4.62
C ARG A 23 5.74 22.72 -5.26
N VAL A 24 4.51 22.64 -5.74
CA VAL A 24 3.75 23.83 -6.19
C VAL A 24 3.18 24.53 -4.96
N ARG A 25 3.58 25.78 -4.71
CA ARG A 25 2.98 26.62 -3.65
C ARG A 25 1.73 27.31 -4.21
N GLY A 26 0.57 26.88 -3.73
CA GLY A 26 -0.73 27.55 -3.97
C GLY A 26 -1.61 26.82 -4.97
N GLY A 27 -2.57 26.03 -4.48
CA GLY A 27 -3.59 25.34 -5.28
C GLY A 27 -3.64 23.83 -4.98
N SER A 28 -4.83 23.35 -4.63
CA SER A 28 -5.12 21.95 -4.29
C SER A 28 -5.05 21.04 -5.53
N VAL A 29 -3.84 20.66 -5.94
CA VAL A 29 -3.61 19.50 -6.81
C VAL A 29 -2.48 18.71 -6.19
N THR A 30 -2.83 17.77 -5.31
CA THR A 30 -1.88 16.80 -4.77
C THR A 30 -1.72 15.71 -5.82
N ILE A 31 -0.68 15.82 -6.65
CA ILE A 31 -0.29 14.75 -7.56
C ILE A 31 0.40 13.67 -6.71
N TYR A 32 -0.17 12.46 -6.67
CA TYR A 32 0.49 11.28 -6.11
C TYR A 32 1.65 10.88 -7.01
N ILE A 33 2.83 11.44 -6.75
CA ILE A 33 4.06 10.94 -7.35
C ILE A 33 4.66 9.97 -6.36
N LEU A 34 4.35 8.68 -6.54
CA LEU A 34 5.19 7.63 -6.00
C LEU A 34 6.45 7.59 -6.84
N ASP A 35 7.59 7.49 -6.17
CA ASP A 35 8.84 7.22 -6.85
C ASP A 35 8.70 5.91 -7.65
N LEU A 36 8.96 5.97 -8.95
CA LEU A 36 8.82 4.82 -9.84
C LEU A 36 9.72 3.66 -9.42
N ASP A 37 10.83 3.95 -8.73
CA ASP A 37 11.74 2.93 -8.21
C ASP A 37 11.16 2.12 -7.04
N LEU A 38 10.08 2.61 -6.41
CA LEU A 38 9.31 1.90 -5.40
C LEU A 38 8.25 0.97 -6.00
N LEU A 39 8.09 0.95 -7.32
CA LEU A 39 7.09 0.14 -8.00
C LEU A 39 7.71 -1.10 -8.66
N ASP A 40 6.90 -2.14 -8.83
CA ASP A 40 7.28 -3.33 -9.61
C ASP A 40 6.15 -3.73 -10.58
N PRO A 41 6.01 -3.01 -11.71
CA PRO A 41 4.86 -3.15 -12.62
C PRO A 41 4.63 -4.57 -13.15
N HIS A 42 5.64 -5.46 -13.09
CA HIS A 42 5.49 -6.87 -13.44
C HIS A 42 4.45 -7.60 -12.60
N PHE A 43 4.16 -7.11 -11.39
CA PHE A 43 3.17 -7.67 -10.47
C PHE A 43 1.90 -6.81 -10.36
N ASP A 44 1.71 -5.85 -11.26
CA ASP A 44 0.44 -5.12 -11.37
C ASP A 44 -0.69 -6.08 -11.73
N TYR A 45 -1.90 -5.76 -11.27
CA TYR A 45 -3.06 -6.57 -11.60
C TYR A 45 -4.33 -5.73 -11.66
N ASP A 46 -5.06 -5.84 -12.77
CA ASP A 46 -6.26 -5.07 -13.01
C ASP A 46 -7.51 -5.85 -12.58
N PHE A 47 -8.17 -5.43 -11.50
CA PHE A 47 -9.45 -5.97 -11.05
C PHE A 47 -10.66 -5.09 -11.43
N THR A 48 -10.47 -4.00 -12.19
CA THR A 48 -11.51 -2.99 -12.46
C THR A 48 -12.80 -3.57 -13.03
N ASN A 49 -12.68 -4.46 -14.02
CA ASN A 49 -13.83 -5.09 -14.68
C ASN A 49 -14.11 -6.51 -14.18
N MET A 50 -13.44 -6.95 -13.11
CA MET A 50 -13.62 -8.29 -12.56
C MET A 50 -14.75 -8.32 -11.53
N LYS A 51 -15.45 -9.45 -11.48
CA LYS A 51 -16.46 -9.74 -10.47
C LYS A 51 -16.03 -10.95 -9.65
N SER A 52 -16.64 -11.12 -8.48
CA SER A 52 -16.44 -12.32 -7.67
C SER A 52 -16.80 -13.57 -8.47
N SER A 53 -15.88 -14.53 -8.56
CA SER A 53 -16.13 -15.84 -9.16
C SER A 53 -16.96 -16.77 -8.26
N GLY A 54 -17.28 -16.34 -7.04
CA GLY A 54 -17.86 -17.19 -5.98
C GLY A 54 -16.82 -18.07 -5.26
N GLU A 55 -15.60 -18.15 -5.78
CA GLU A 55 -14.51 -18.88 -5.13
C GLU A 55 -13.98 -18.14 -3.89
N THR A 56 -13.47 -18.93 -2.93
CA THR A 56 -12.81 -18.40 -1.74
C THR A 56 -11.30 -18.43 -1.93
N TYR A 57 -10.69 -17.25 -1.89
CA TYR A 57 -9.24 -17.08 -1.95
C TYR A 57 -8.71 -16.95 -0.53
N MET A 58 -7.62 -17.66 -0.20
CA MET A 58 -7.03 -17.67 1.12
C MET A 58 -5.59 -17.16 1.08
N ARG A 59 -5.21 -16.34 2.06
CA ARG A 59 -3.84 -15.85 2.26
C ARG A 59 -3.55 -15.89 3.75
N GLY A 60 -2.47 -16.57 4.15
CA GLY A 60 -2.12 -16.75 5.57
C GLY A 60 -3.21 -17.41 6.42
N ASN A 61 -3.92 -18.39 5.84
CA ASN A 61 -5.08 -19.08 6.43
C ASN A 61 -6.26 -18.16 6.77
N PHE A 62 -6.33 -16.98 6.13
CA PHE A 62 -7.44 -16.04 6.27
C PHE A 62 -8.06 -15.74 4.91
N LYS A 63 -9.37 -15.46 4.89
CA LYS A 63 -10.08 -15.13 3.64
C LYS A 63 -9.52 -13.84 3.06
N TYR A 64 -9.07 -13.91 1.82
CA TYR A 64 -8.63 -12.78 1.04
C TYR A 64 -9.79 -12.26 0.18
N ASN A 65 -10.37 -11.14 0.59
CA ASN A 65 -11.32 -10.40 -0.24
C ASN A 65 -10.53 -9.64 -1.31
N ARG A 66 -10.49 -10.19 -2.53
CA ARG A 66 -9.81 -9.54 -3.66
C ARG A 66 -10.43 -8.16 -3.94
N PRO A 67 -9.64 -7.17 -4.37
CA PRO A 67 -10.10 -5.80 -4.54
C PRO A 67 -10.83 -5.63 -5.89
N TYR A 68 -11.92 -6.38 -6.09
CA TYR A 68 -12.73 -6.28 -7.31
C TYR A 68 -13.24 -4.85 -7.52
N GLY A 69 -13.14 -4.33 -8.74
CA GLY A 69 -13.47 -2.93 -9.05
C GLY A 69 -12.31 -1.94 -8.86
N TRP A 70 -11.10 -2.42 -8.49
CA TRP A 70 -9.92 -1.59 -8.28
C TRP A 70 -8.75 -2.01 -9.19
N ARG A 71 -7.89 -1.07 -9.58
CA ARG A 71 -6.62 -1.36 -10.23
C ARG A 71 -5.51 -1.48 -9.18
N ARG A 72 -4.81 -2.61 -9.14
CA ARG A 72 -3.68 -2.82 -8.20
C ARG A 72 -2.37 -2.49 -8.88
N ILE A 73 -1.62 -1.56 -8.28
CA ILE A 73 -0.22 -1.25 -8.60
C ILE A 73 0.67 -1.93 -7.54
N ALA A 74 1.70 -2.64 -7.96
CA ALA A 74 2.63 -3.35 -7.10
C ALA A 74 3.71 -2.44 -6.52
N LEU A 75 4.02 -2.62 -5.24
CA LEU A 75 5.22 -2.04 -4.64
C LEU A 75 6.39 -3.03 -4.75
N LYS A 76 7.59 -2.50 -4.97
CA LYS A 76 8.84 -3.25 -4.99
C LYS A 76 9.27 -3.61 -3.56
N VAL A 77 8.93 -4.83 -3.15
CA VAL A 77 9.09 -5.30 -1.75
C VAL A 77 9.91 -6.58 -1.61
N LEU A 78 10.32 -7.19 -2.72
CA LEU A 78 11.19 -8.36 -2.68
C LEU A 78 12.52 -7.99 -2.04
N ASN A 79 12.93 -8.77 -1.04
CA ASN A 79 14.16 -8.57 -0.27
C ASN A 79 14.23 -7.23 0.50
N LYS A 80 13.10 -6.54 0.66
CA LYS A 80 13.00 -5.31 1.46
C LYS A 80 12.94 -5.60 2.97
N PHE A 81 12.51 -6.80 3.34
CA PHE A 81 12.37 -7.26 4.72
C PHE A 81 13.18 -8.55 4.94
N ASP A 82 13.19 -9.06 6.18
CA ASP A 82 14.02 -10.21 6.61
C ASP A 82 13.93 -11.44 5.70
N ASP A 83 12.74 -11.73 5.17
CA ASP A 83 12.48 -12.81 4.22
C ASP A 83 11.34 -12.43 3.25
N ASN A 84 11.03 -13.29 2.27
CA ASN A 84 9.91 -13.13 1.31
C ASN A 84 8.74 -14.12 1.54
N GLY A 85 8.83 -14.99 2.56
CA GLY A 85 7.82 -16.00 2.87
C GLY A 85 6.44 -15.40 3.14
N TRP A 86 6.40 -14.22 3.75
CA TRP A 86 5.18 -13.43 4.01
C TRP A 86 4.34 -13.11 2.74
N LEU A 87 4.97 -13.05 1.56
CA LEU A 87 4.29 -12.86 0.28
C LEU A 87 3.65 -14.16 -0.26
N GLY A 88 4.00 -15.31 0.30
CA GLY A 88 3.58 -16.62 -0.21
C GLY A 88 4.25 -16.98 -1.54
N VAL A 89 5.53 -16.63 -1.72
CA VAL A 89 6.33 -16.88 -2.94
C VAL A 89 6.69 -18.35 -3.17
N LYS A 90 6.47 -19.23 -2.19
CA LYS A 90 6.80 -20.66 -2.29
C LYS A 90 5.64 -21.43 -2.91
N LYS A 91 5.89 -22.17 -4.01
CA LYS A 91 5.08 -23.27 -4.60
C LYS A 91 3.59 -23.28 -4.22
N ARG A 92 2.86 -22.21 -4.54
CA ARG A 92 1.41 -22.19 -4.36
C ARG A 92 0.78 -23.16 -5.36
N VAL A 93 0.09 -24.19 -4.87
CA VAL A 93 -0.53 -25.23 -5.71
C VAL A 93 -1.72 -24.65 -6.48
N THR A 94 -2.58 -23.89 -5.80
CA THR A 94 -3.73 -23.19 -6.40
C THR A 94 -3.83 -21.76 -5.89
N ASN A 95 -4.38 -20.85 -6.70
CA ASN A 95 -4.58 -19.45 -6.27
C ASN A 95 -5.56 -19.30 -5.09
N LEU A 96 -6.31 -20.36 -4.76
CA LEU A 96 -7.35 -20.39 -3.74
C LEU A 96 -6.79 -20.66 -2.34
N GLU A 97 -5.64 -21.32 -2.23
CA GLU A 97 -5.10 -21.79 -0.95
C GLU A 97 -3.97 -20.90 -0.42
N SER A 98 -3.70 -20.99 0.89
CA SER A 98 -2.55 -20.34 1.52
C SER A 98 -1.28 -21.18 1.38
N VAL A 99 -0.13 -20.53 1.51
CA VAL A 99 1.17 -21.18 1.60
C VAL A 99 1.71 -21.04 3.02
N GLU A 100 2.47 -22.02 3.49
CA GLU A 100 3.15 -21.93 4.79
C GLU A 100 4.02 -20.66 4.91
N GLY A 101 3.88 -19.94 6.03
CA GLY A 101 4.59 -18.68 6.30
C GLY A 101 3.98 -17.45 5.62
N GLU A 102 2.95 -17.62 4.79
CA GLU A 102 2.26 -16.50 4.15
C GLU A 102 1.49 -15.64 5.17
N TRP A 103 1.51 -14.33 4.96
CA TRP A 103 0.78 -13.37 5.77
C TRP A 103 -0.60 -13.07 5.19
N ILE A 104 -1.55 -12.68 6.06
CA ILE A 104 -2.91 -12.37 5.64
C ILE A 104 -2.94 -11.08 4.82
N VAL A 105 -3.96 -10.88 4.00
CA VAL A 105 -4.13 -9.61 3.27
C VAL A 105 -5.11 -8.70 3.99
N SER A 106 -4.75 -7.42 4.13
CA SER A 106 -5.64 -6.35 4.60
C SER A 106 -5.42 -5.07 3.80
N TYR A 107 -6.27 -4.06 4.04
CA TYR A 107 -6.26 -2.77 3.37
C TYR A 107 -6.21 -1.63 4.38
N HIS A 108 -5.58 -0.53 3.99
CA HIS A 108 -5.50 0.68 4.81
C HIS A 108 -5.80 1.91 3.95
N GLY A 109 -6.85 2.64 4.32
CA GLY A 109 -7.12 3.95 3.76
C GLY A 109 -6.14 4.98 4.33
N THR A 110 -5.58 5.81 3.47
CA THR A 110 -4.67 6.89 3.87
C THR A 110 -5.19 8.24 3.38
N ALA A 111 -4.85 9.29 4.11
CA ALA A 111 -4.88 10.65 3.59
C ALA A 111 -3.71 10.87 2.60
N ASN A 112 -3.86 11.86 1.71
CA ASN A 112 -2.94 12.12 0.58
C ASN A 112 -1.45 12.23 0.99
N PHE A 113 -1.16 12.79 2.17
CA PHE A 113 0.19 13.23 2.54
C PHE A 113 1.13 12.15 3.11
N ASN A 114 0.66 10.90 3.30
CA ASN A 114 1.47 9.83 3.91
C ASN A 114 1.87 8.69 2.94
N ALA A 115 1.37 8.69 1.70
CA ALA A 115 1.54 7.55 0.79
C ALA A 115 3.01 7.25 0.49
N ASN A 116 3.83 8.25 0.14
CA ASN A 116 5.24 8.03 -0.17
C ASN A 116 6.02 7.47 1.02
N SER A 117 5.81 8.02 2.22
CA SER A 117 6.48 7.49 3.43
C SER A 117 6.06 6.06 3.75
N ILE A 118 4.79 5.69 3.53
CA ILE A 118 4.34 4.31 3.79
C ILE A 118 4.89 3.35 2.73
N ALA A 119 4.93 3.76 1.47
CA ALA A 119 5.51 2.95 0.40
C ALA A 119 7.01 2.71 0.60
N ASP A 120 7.74 3.75 1.03
CA ASP A 120 9.20 3.71 1.20
C ASP A 120 9.64 3.13 2.56
N ASP A 121 9.16 3.68 3.68
CA ASP A 121 9.58 3.28 5.02
C ASP A 121 8.77 2.09 5.58
N GLY A 122 7.64 1.74 4.95
CA GLY A 122 6.59 0.96 5.61
C GLY A 122 5.81 1.78 6.62
N TYR A 123 5.09 1.12 7.52
CA TYR A 123 4.38 1.83 8.59
C TYR A 123 5.35 2.29 9.68
N LEU A 124 5.17 3.52 10.16
CA LEU A 124 5.93 4.04 11.29
C LEU A 124 4.96 4.36 12.42
N LEU A 125 4.76 3.40 13.33
CA LEU A 125 3.73 3.51 14.37
C LEU A 125 3.95 4.72 15.29
N ASN A 126 5.21 5.13 15.48
CA ASN A 126 5.57 6.32 16.25
C ASN A 126 5.07 7.64 15.64
N LYS A 127 4.77 7.68 14.33
CA LYS A 127 4.17 8.82 13.63
C LYS A 127 2.64 8.81 13.65
N GLY A 128 2.03 7.70 14.10
CA GLY A 128 0.57 7.55 14.18
C GLY A 128 -0.06 8.52 15.17
N LYS A 129 -1.21 9.10 14.78
CA LYS A 129 -2.01 10.02 15.60
C LYS A 129 -3.45 9.52 15.65
N ARG A 130 -4.15 9.80 16.75
CA ARG A 130 -5.59 9.52 16.98
C ARG A 130 -5.93 8.02 16.89
N PHE A 131 -5.89 7.36 18.04
CA PHE A 131 -6.12 5.92 18.17
C PHE A 131 -7.47 5.64 18.83
N VAL A 132 -8.50 5.30 18.03
CA VAL A 132 -9.88 5.10 18.52
C VAL A 132 -10.03 3.80 19.33
N PHE A 133 -9.34 2.74 18.93
CA PHE A 133 -9.37 1.40 19.53
C PHE A 133 -8.02 1.01 20.18
N GLY A 134 -7.21 2.02 20.56
CA GLY A 134 -5.87 1.81 21.12
C GLY A 134 -4.74 1.95 20.08
N ARG A 135 -3.52 2.15 20.59
CA ARG A 135 -2.34 2.44 19.76
C ARG A 135 -2.03 1.27 18.82
N GLY A 136 -1.98 1.54 17.52
CA GLY A 136 -1.67 0.55 16.49
C GLY A 136 -1.91 1.08 15.07
N ILE A 137 -1.55 0.27 14.08
CA ILE A 137 -1.85 0.47 12.66
C ILE A 137 -3.17 -0.21 12.34
N TYR A 138 -4.08 0.55 11.75
CA TYR A 138 -5.46 0.15 11.52
C TYR A 138 -5.57 -0.34 10.09
N SER A 139 -6.05 -1.55 9.89
CA SER A 139 -6.31 -2.10 8.57
C SER A 139 -7.59 -2.91 8.59
N THR A 140 -8.07 -3.36 7.44
CA THR A 140 -9.31 -4.14 7.36
C THR A 140 -9.22 -5.16 6.23
N PRO A 141 -9.84 -6.35 6.35
CA PRO A 141 -9.90 -7.29 5.24
C PRO A 141 -10.89 -6.84 4.14
N ASN A 142 -11.66 -5.76 4.34
CA ASN A 142 -12.63 -5.24 3.38
C ASN A 142 -12.14 -3.92 2.78
N ILE A 143 -11.87 -3.92 1.47
CA ILE A 143 -11.36 -2.73 0.79
C ILE A 143 -12.32 -1.53 0.84
N GLU A 144 -13.63 -1.77 0.84
CA GLU A 144 -14.64 -0.69 0.90
C GLU A 144 -14.65 -0.02 2.27
N VAL A 145 -14.37 -0.79 3.33
CA VAL A 145 -14.17 -0.23 4.67
C VAL A 145 -12.89 0.60 4.69
N ALA A 146 -11.80 0.16 4.05
CA ALA A 146 -10.59 0.98 3.95
C ALA A 146 -10.82 2.26 3.14
N ALA A 147 -11.58 2.18 2.05
CA ALA A 147 -11.89 3.30 1.16
C ALA A 147 -12.70 4.41 1.84
N SER A 148 -13.51 4.10 2.85
CA SER A 148 -14.23 5.12 3.64
C SER A 148 -13.30 5.99 4.51
N TYR A 149 -12.08 5.51 4.79
CA TYR A 149 -11.02 6.27 5.45
C TYR A 149 -10.00 6.88 4.48
N ALA A 150 -10.13 6.62 3.17
CA ALA A 150 -9.23 7.15 2.15
C ALA A 150 -9.70 8.54 1.69
N GLU A 151 -8.74 9.45 1.49
CA GLU A 151 -9.02 10.77 0.94
C GLU A 151 -9.11 10.72 -0.59
N GLU A 152 -10.08 11.43 -1.15
CA GLU A 152 -10.23 11.58 -2.60
C GLU A 152 -9.20 12.55 -3.16
N PHE A 153 -8.85 12.37 -4.42
CA PHE A 153 -7.98 13.28 -5.14
C PHE A 153 -8.35 13.38 -6.61
N TYR A 154 -8.02 14.52 -7.20
CA TYR A 154 -8.25 14.78 -8.62
C TYR A 154 -6.99 14.53 -9.43
N TYR A 155 -7.08 13.70 -10.46
CA TYR A 155 -5.98 13.39 -11.37
C TYR A 155 -6.53 13.14 -12.78
N GLU A 156 -5.93 13.78 -13.78
CA GLU A 156 -6.25 13.61 -15.21
C GLU A 156 -7.75 13.66 -15.57
N GLY A 157 -8.50 14.59 -14.95
CA GLY A 157 -9.93 14.75 -15.27
C GLY A 157 -10.86 14.02 -14.31
N GLU A 158 -10.33 13.16 -13.44
CA GLU A 158 -11.10 12.18 -12.68
C GLU A 158 -10.84 12.27 -11.17
N THR A 159 -11.88 11.98 -10.38
CA THR A 159 -11.75 11.81 -8.93
C THR A 159 -11.40 10.37 -8.63
N ASN A 160 -10.38 10.16 -7.80
CA ASN A 160 -9.81 8.85 -7.50
C ASN A 160 -9.63 8.63 -6.00
N LYS A 161 -9.58 7.37 -5.57
CA LYS A 161 -9.21 6.93 -4.22
C LYS A 161 -8.00 6.01 -4.21
N VAL A 162 -7.17 6.29 -3.21
CA VAL A 162 -5.98 5.63 -2.67
C VAL A 162 -6.13 4.61 -1.53
N VAL A 163 -5.93 3.29 -1.68
CA VAL A 163 -5.73 2.43 -0.50
C VAL A 163 -4.48 1.58 -0.60
N PHE A 164 -3.78 1.40 0.53
CA PHE A 164 -2.70 0.42 0.64
C PHE A 164 -3.26 -0.98 0.75
N GLN A 165 -2.64 -1.88 0.01
CA GLN A 165 -2.78 -3.31 0.17
C GLN A 165 -1.60 -3.82 1.01
N ASN A 166 -1.92 -4.51 2.09
CA ASN A 166 -0.97 -4.93 3.10
C ASN A 166 -0.91 -6.44 3.25
N ARG A 167 0.22 -6.91 3.78
CA ARG A 167 0.37 -8.21 4.40
C ARG A 167 0.48 -8.01 5.91
N VAL A 168 -0.31 -8.74 6.69
CA VAL A 168 -0.28 -8.70 8.16
C VAL A 168 0.12 -10.07 8.68
N LYS A 169 1.07 -10.11 9.60
CA LYS A 169 1.49 -11.36 10.22
C LYS A 169 0.29 -12.00 10.91
N PRO A 170 0.03 -13.30 10.68
CA PRO A 170 -1.03 -14.00 11.40
C PRO A 170 -0.84 -13.82 12.91
N ILE A 171 -1.94 -13.77 13.67
CA ILE A 171 -1.99 -13.58 15.14
C ILE A 171 -1.41 -12.27 15.71
N ALA A 172 -0.84 -11.38 14.89
CA ALA A 172 -0.21 -10.13 15.35
C ALA A 172 -1.16 -8.92 15.41
N PHE A 173 -2.48 -9.14 15.40
CA PHE A 173 -3.47 -8.08 15.39
C PHE A 173 -4.69 -8.42 16.25
N LYS A 174 -5.37 -7.37 16.73
CA LYS A 174 -6.66 -7.46 17.42
C LYS A 174 -7.78 -7.14 16.44
N ILE A 175 -8.90 -7.83 16.56
CA ILE A 175 -10.10 -7.56 15.78
C ILE A 175 -11.02 -6.66 16.61
N VAL A 176 -11.46 -5.53 16.05
CA VAL A 176 -12.30 -4.51 16.69
C VAL A 176 -13.41 -4.06 15.75
N SER A 177 -14.32 -3.18 16.22
CA SER A 177 -15.45 -2.65 15.43
C SER A 177 -16.28 -3.78 14.81
N ASP A 178 -16.77 -4.69 15.67
CA ASP A 178 -17.62 -5.83 15.31
C ASP A 178 -17.04 -6.76 14.22
N GLY A 179 -15.70 -6.89 14.16
CA GLY A 179 -15.05 -7.77 13.20
C GLY A 179 -14.43 -7.07 12.00
N SER A 180 -14.70 -5.77 11.82
CA SER A 180 -14.38 -5.07 10.57
C SER A 180 -12.97 -4.47 10.52
N ILE A 181 -12.30 -4.28 11.66
CA ILE A 181 -11.00 -3.59 11.74
C ILE A 181 -9.97 -4.47 12.46
N PHE A 182 -8.76 -4.51 11.91
CA PHE A 182 -7.57 -5.07 12.52
C PHE A 182 -6.70 -3.95 13.09
N VAL A 183 -6.26 -4.10 14.34
CA VAL A 183 -5.29 -3.21 14.99
C VAL A 183 -4.00 -3.97 15.23
N THR A 184 -2.93 -3.60 14.53
CA THR A 184 -1.58 -4.18 14.65
C THR A 184 -0.72 -3.23 15.47
N ASP A 185 -0.21 -3.65 16.63
CA ASP A 185 0.51 -2.76 17.57
C ASP A 185 2.03 -2.68 17.34
N ASN A 186 2.53 -3.39 16.32
CA ASN A 186 3.93 -3.40 15.90
C ASN A 186 4.03 -3.20 14.39
N ASP A 187 4.80 -2.21 13.95
CA ASP A 187 4.97 -1.91 12.52
C ASP A 187 5.70 -3.01 11.75
N ARG A 188 6.52 -3.82 12.42
CA ARG A 188 7.19 -4.98 11.78
C ARG A 188 6.23 -6.08 11.35
N ASP A 189 5.03 -6.12 11.92
CA ASP A 189 4.04 -7.17 11.71
C ASP A 189 2.98 -6.79 10.65
N ILE A 190 3.15 -5.64 9.98
CA ILE A 190 2.33 -5.22 8.82
C ILE A 190 3.20 -4.55 7.74
N ARG A 191 3.05 -4.99 6.49
CA ARG A 191 3.89 -4.57 5.37
C ARG A 191 3.02 -4.15 4.18
N PRO A 192 3.13 -2.91 3.67
CA PRO A 192 2.50 -2.54 2.41
C PRO A 192 3.21 -3.25 1.25
N TYR A 193 2.45 -3.74 0.28
CA TYR A 193 2.99 -4.42 -0.91
C TYR A 193 2.27 -4.08 -2.22
N GLY A 194 1.26 -3.23 -2.15
CA GLY A 194 0.54 -2.73 -3.31
C GLY A 194 -0.32 -1.54 -2.95
N LEU A 195 -0.81 -0.89 -3.98
CA LEU A 195 -1.77 0.20 -3.94
C LEU A 195 -2.96 -0.19 -4.79
N CYS A 196 -4.16 -0.04 -4.28
CA CYS A 196 -5.37 -0.22 -5.06
C CYS A 196 -5.95 1.17 -5.34
N ILE A 197 -6.13 1.49 -6.62
CA ILE A 197 -6.70 2.75 -7.10
C ILE A 197 -8.07 2.48 -7.72
N GLN A 198 -9.04 3.33 -7.40
CA GLN A 198 -10.37 3.30 -8.00
C GLN A 198 -10.83 4.71 -8.36
N LYS A 199 -11.46 4.83 -9.53
CA LYS A 199 -12.21 6.02 -9.93
C LYS A 199 -13.53 6.08 -9.17
N VAL A 200 -13.84 7.22 -8.56
CA VAL A 200 -15.06 7.48 -7.78
C VAL A 200 -16.21 7.90 -8.70
#